data_AF-A0A8B8FJ67-F1
#
_entry.id   AF-A0A8B8FJ67-F1
#
_cell.length_a   1.000
_cell.length_b   1.000
_cell.length_c   1.000
_cell.angle_alpha   90.00
_cell.angle_beta   90.00
_cell.angle_gamma   90.00
#
_symmetry.space_group_name_H-M   'P 1'
#
loop_
_entity.id
_entity.type
_entity.pdbx_description
1 polymer ?
#
loop_
_entity_poly.entity_id
_entity_poly.type
_entity_poly.pdbx_seq_one_letter_code
_entity_poly.pdbx_strand_id
1 'polypeptide(L)'
;MSQKRFEEIRRYLHFNDNNAALPKEHPDHDRVFKIRPLVDFLNAKFSSIPLERDLSIDEQLWFSYKFELYTGQENQDKYRLIDEPDLMASANAVVRLSRITPENNNYRLYFDNYYTTIPLISYMASKGIQTLGTVRRNRLPNCKFPSDKILNKQPRGTAYEYITVFNDTPITSVVWKDNKIVSLLSSYCGIQPIDTINRFDKKSKRVIKIDCPNIIKEYNRHMGGVDLLDSLIGRYKIKMRSKKWYIRIWYHLIDVAIVNAWILYRRVEMEHGRKATISLFDFRVEVAASLTKVGEVITPKRGRPSSASSSQLLEKEIELKRKKPHHNTMPPKNKSFIHLRFKNALDLMPFNPAEFKIVIEADRKP
;
A
#
# COMPACT_ATOMS: atom_id res chain seq x y z
N MET A 1 4.28 32.02 -11.05
CA MET A 1 4.33 31.64 -12.49
C MET A 1 3.01 32.02 -13.15
N SER A 2 3.02 32.51 -14.40
CA SER A 2 1.78 32.79 -15.13
C SER A 2 1.09 31.50 -15.59
N GLN A 3 -0.23 31.55 -15.79
CA GLN A 3 -1.00 30.40 -16.30
C GLN A 3 -0.48 29.93 -17.67
N LYS A 4 -0.21 30.86 -18.59
CA LYS A 4 0.32 30.56 -19.92
C LYS A 4 1.63 29.76 -19.83
N ARG A 5 2.55 30.20 -18.98
CA ARG A 5 3.84 29.51 -18.77
C ARG A 5 3.64 28.12 -18.18
N PHE A 6 2.72 27.96 -17.24
CA PHE A 6 2.39 26.65 -16.66
C PHE A 6 1.84 25.69 -17.73
N GLU A 7 0.93 26.16 -18.57
CA GLU A 7 0.37 25.36 -19.66
C GLU A 7 1.41 24.98 -20.71
N GLU A 8 2.34 25.89 -21.05
CA GLU A 8 3.47 25.61 -21.94
C GLU A 8 4.39 24.53 -21.36
N ILE A 9 4.86 24.69 -20.12
CA ILE A 9 5.71 23.69 -19.45
C ILE A 9 5.02 22.33 -19.47
N ARG A 10 3.74 22.31 -19.09
CA ARG A 10 2.93 21.08 -19.06
C ARG A 10 2.75 20.46 -20.44
N ARG A 11 2.62 21.26 -21.49
CA ARG A 11 2.52 20.79 -22.88
C ARG A 11 3.80 20.07 -23.30
N TYR A 12 4.95 20.61 -22.94
CA TYR A 12 6.25 20.08 -23.34
C TYR A 12 6.85 19.07 -22.37
N LEU A 13 6.26 18.82 -21.20
CA LEU A 13 6.77 17.85 -20.22
C LEU A 13 6.93 16.42 -20.81
N HIS A 14 8.15 15.89 -20.66
CA HIS A 14 8.60 14.55 -21.04
C HIS A 14 9.60 14.03 -20.00
N PHE A 15 9.70 12.71 -19.86
CA PHE A 15 10.55 12.06 -18.84
C PHE A 15 11.55 11.06 -19.43
N ASN A 16 11.55 10.90 -20.76
CA ASN A 16 12.48 10.04 -21.48
C ASN A 16 12.70 10.59 -22.90
N ASP A 17 13.82 10.25 -23.52
CA ASP A 17 14.13 10.61 -24.90
C ASP A 17 13.33 9.72 -25.87
N ASN A 18 12.43 10.33 -26.65
CA ASN A 18 11.59 9.57 -27.58
C ASN A 18 12.38 8.97 -28.74
N ASN A 19 13.59 9.45 -29.04
CA ASN A 19 14.42 8.91 -30.11
C ASN A 19 14.95 7.51 -29.77
N ALA A 20 15.05 7.19 -28.48
CA ALA A 20 15.45 5.87 -27.99
C ALA A 20 14.26 4.89 -27.84
N ALA A 21 13.04 5.29 -28.22
CA ALA A 21 11.86 4.44 -28.12
C ALA A 21 11.83 3.38 -29.23
N LEU A 22 11.87 2.11 -28.85
CA LEU A 22 11.79 1.00 -29.80
C LEU A 22 10.38 0.89 -30.43
N PRO A 23 10.26 0.48 -31.71
CA PRO A 23 8.98 0.19 -32.36
C PRO A 23 8.16 -0.86 -31.62
N LYS A 24 6.83 -0.89 -31.80
CA LYS A 24 5.93 -1.78 -31.05
C LYS A 24 6.17 -3.27 -31.34
N GLU A 25 6.66 -3.54 -32.53
CA GLU A 25 6.95 -4.86 -33.07
C GLU A 25 8.28 -5.40 -32.54
N HIS A 26 9.12 -4.54 -31.96
CA HIS A 26 10.39 -4.95 -31.39
C HIS A 26 10.18 -5.81 -30.13
N PRO A 27 10.87 -6.95 -29.97
CA PRO A 27 10.75 -7.82 -28.77
C PRO A 27 10.96 -7.08 -27.45
N ASP A 28 11.85 -6.08 -27.47
CA ASP A 28 12.18 -5.22 -26.32
C ASP A 28 11.40 -3.91 -26.22
N HIS A 29 10.28 -3.80 -26.94
CA HIS A 29 9.39 -2.66 -26.78
C HIS A 29 8.83 -2.55 -25.35
N ASP A 30 9.25 -1.51 -24.63
CA ASP A 30 8.71 -1.16 -23.31
C ASP A 30 7.47 -0.26 -23.45
N ARG A 31 6.29 -0.80 -23.12
CA ARG A 31 5.02 -0.05 -23.17
C ARG A 31 5.00 1.18 -22.26
N VAL A 32 5.82 1.22 -21.20
CA VAL A 32 5.90 2.36 -20.28
C VAL A 32 7.19 3.17 -20.43
N PHE A 33 7.91 3.00 -21.54
CA PHE A 33 9.16 3.69 -21.85
C PHE A 33 9.15 5.19 -21.53
N LYS A 34 8.04 5.89 -21.83
CA LYS A 34 7.89 7.35 -21.63
C LYS A 34 8.02 7.83 -20.19
N ILE A 35 7.86 6.94 -19.21
CA ILE A 35 7.96 7.25 -17.77
C ILE A 35 8.90 6.29 -17.04
N ARG A 36 9.54 5.36 -17.75
CA ARG A 36 10.43 4.35 -17.16
C ARG A 36 11.48 4.96 -16.22
N PRO A 37 12.19 6.05 -16.59
CA PRO A 37 13.19 6.64 -15.68
C PRO A 37 12.61 7.12 -14.35
N LEU A 38 11.38 7.61 -14.37
CA LEU A 38 10.69 8.05 -13.15
C LEU A 38 10.26 6.86 -12.28
N VAL A 39 9.75 5.80 -12.91
CA VAL A 39 9.36 4.57 -12.20
C VAL A 39 10.58 3.97 -11.51
N ASP A 40 11.69 3.85 -12.23
CA ASP A 40 12.93 3.26 -11.70
C ASP A 40 13.52 4.12 -10.57
N PHE A 41 13.51 5.45 -10.75
CA PHE A 41 13.94 6.38 -9.71
C PHE A 41 13.11 6.25 -8.42
N LEU A 42 11.79 6.24 -8.54
CA LEU A 42 10.91 6.14 -7.38
C LEU A 42 11.02 4.77 -6.71
N ASN A 43 11.08 3.68 -7.48
CA ASN A 43 11.29 2.34 -6.93
C ASN A 43 12.62 2.27 -6.16
N ALA A 44 13.72 2.78 -6.72
CA ALA A 44 15.01 2.82 -6.04
C ALA A 44 14.98 3.64 -4.74
N LYS A 45 14.25 4.77 -4.73
CA LYS A 45 14.08 5.58 -3.52
C LYS A 45 13.19 4.91 -2.48
N PHE A 46 12.06 4.35 -2.89
CA PHE A 46 11.12 3.70 -1.99
C PHE A 46 11.68 2.43 -1.38
N SER A 47 12.44 1.65 -2.15
CA SER A 47 13.08 0.43 -1.66
C SER A 47 14.29 0.69 -0.76
N SER A 48 14.80 1.93 -0.70
CA SER A 48 15.88 2.32 0.22
C SER A 48 15.40 2.50 1.66
N ILE A 49 14.09 2.58 1.88
CA ILE A 49 13.50 2.70 3.21
C ILE A 49 13.46 1.30 3.86
N PRO A 50 13.88 1.16 5.13
CA PRO A 50 13.84 -0.12 5.84
C PRO A 50 12.44 -0.76 5.78
N LEU A 51 12.42 -2.05 5.45
CA LEU A 51 11.19 -2.83 5.36
C LEU A 51 10.67 -3.19 6.74
N GLU A 52 9.36 -3.04 6.93
CA GLU A 52 8.65 -3.61 8.06
C GLU A 52 8.53 -5.13 7.89
N ARG A 53 8.46 -5.88 9.01
CA ARG A 53 8.32 -7.34 8.99
C ARG A 53 7.08 -7.80 8.21
N ASP A 54 5.98 -7.09 8.38
CA ASP A 54 4.66 -7.42 7.84
C ASP A 54 4.31 -6.50 6.67
N LEU A 55 4.35 -7.02 5.43
CA LEU A 55 4.16 -6.25 4.21
C LEU A 55 2.92 -6.72 3.46
N SER A 56 2.13 -5.79 2.93
CA SER A 56 1.03 -6.12 2.01
C SER A 56 1.48 -6.03 0.54
N ILE A 57 0.81 -6.78 -0.33
CA ILE A 57 0.91 -6.71 -1.79
C ILE A 57 -0.51 -6.60 -2.33
N ASP A 58 -0.80 -5.46 -2.96
CA ASP A 58 -2.06 -5.15 -3.61
C ASP A 58 -1.83 -4.07 -4.68
N GLU A 59 -2.89 -3.62 -5.36
CA GLU A 59 -2.84 -2.54 -6.36
C GLU A 59 -2.17 -1.26 -5.80
N GLN A 60 -2.32 -0.99 -4.49
CA GLN A 60 -1.67 0.12 -3.78
C GLN A 60 -1.32 -0.31 -2.33
N LEU A 61 -0.26 0.21 -1.72
CA LEU A 61 0.23 -0.20 -0.39
C LEU A 61 0.21 0.94 0.62
N TRP A 62 -0.10 0.67 1.90
CA TRP A 62 -0.04 1.67 2.99
C TRP A 62 1.19 2.59 2.86
N PHE A 63 2.37 1.99 2.79
CA PHE A 63 3.60 2.62 2.36
C PHE A 63 4.09 1.85 1.14
N SER A 64 4.25 2.52 0.00
CA SER A 64 4.75 1.86 -1.20
C SER A 64 6.26 1.74 -1.14
N TYR A 65 6.78 0.52 -0.93
CA TYR A 65 8.21 0.20 -1.01
C TYR A 65 8.67 -0.10 -2.44
N LYS A 66 7.77 -0.65 -3.26
CA LYS A 66 7.98 -0.94 -4.67
C LYS A 66 6.64 -1.04 -5.37
N PHE A 67 6.60 -0.65 -6.63
CA PHE A 67 5.42 -0.78 -7.49
C PHE A 67 5.81 -1.19 -8.91
N GLU A 68 4.87 -1.83 -9.59
CA GLU A 68 4.98 -2.22 -10.99
C GLU A 68 3.75 -1.70 -11.73
N LEU A 69 3.92 -1.17 -12.94
CA LEU A 69 2.82 -0.75 -13.78
C LEU A 69 2.36 -1.92 -14.64
N TYR A 70 1.08 -2.28 -14.57
CA TYR A 70 0.52 -3.33 -15.40
C TYR A 70 0.39 -2.86 -16.86
N THR A 71 1.13 -3.52 -17.75
CA THR A 71 1.11 -3.28 -19.20
C THR A 71 0.66 -4.51 -19.99
N GLY A 72 0.59 -5.68 -19.34
CA GLY A 72 0.31 -6.97 -19.95
C GLY A 72 1.54 -7.66 -20.54
N GLN A 73 2.74 -7.06 -20.42
CA GLN A 73 4.01 -7.66 -20.86
C GLN A 73 4.76 -8.34 -19.72
N GLU A 74 4.35 -8.16 -18.47
CA GLU A 74 5.16 -8.53 -17.29
C GLU A 74 5.34 -10.04 -17.11
N ASN A 75 4.53 -10.85 -17.79
CA ASN A 75 4.60 -12.31 -17.76
C ASN A 75 5.41 -12.90 -18.91
N GLN A 76 6.07 -12.05 -19.72
CA GLN A 76 7.08 -12.53 -20.65
C GLN A 76 8.25 -13.11 -19.87
N ASP A 77 8.82 -14.20 -20.37
CA ASP A 77 9.88 -14.95 -19.68
C ASP A 77 11.12 -14.10 -19.37
N LYS A 78 11.38 -13.06 -20.18
CA LYS A 78 12.49 -12.12 -19.95
C LYS A 78 12.43 -11.34 -18.63
N TYR A 79 11.26 -11.26 -17.98
CA TYR A 79 11.11 -10.57 -16.69
C TYR A 79 11.20 -11.52 -15.49
N ARG A 80 11.29 -12.83 -15.75
CA ARG A 80 11.45 -13.89 -14.76
C ARG A 80 12.93 -14.18 -14.56
N LEU A 81 13.35 -14.38 -13.32
CA LEU A 81 14.71 -14.85 -13.05
C LEU A 81 14.82 -16.34 -13.42
N ILE A 82 16.04 -16.79 -13.70
CA ILE A 82 16.30 -18.16 -14.16
C ILE A 82 15.89 -19.21 -13.11
N ASP A 83 15.98 -18.86 -11.83
CA ASP A 83 15.64 -19.71 -10.68
C ASP A 83 14.16 -19.57 -10.22
N GLU A 84 13.38 -18.71 -10.86
CA GLU A 84 11.97 -18.48 -10.50
C GLU A 84 11.02 -19.39 -11.31
N PRO A 85 10.10 -20.12 -10.65
CA PRO A 85 9.11 -20.93 -11.35
C PRO A 85 8.04 -20.08 -12.04
N ASP A 86 7.34 -20.67 -13.03
CA ASP A 86 6.09 -20.07 -13.51
C ASP A 86 4.94 -20.37 -12.56
N LEU A 87 4.43 -19.36 -11.86
CA LEU A 87 3.32 -19.48 -10.93
C LEU A 87 2.03 -18.85 -11.48
N MET A 88 1.99 -18.57 -12.78
CA MET A 88 0.95 -17.81 -13.48
C MET A 88 1.04 -16.29 -13.24
N ALA A 89 0.34 -15.56 -14.12
CA ALA A 89 0.40 -14.11 -14.23
C ALA A 89 0.31 -13.34 -12.89
N SER A 90 -0.67 -13.67 -12.06
CA SER A 90 -0.91 -12.97 -10.80
C SER A 90 0.17 -13.28 -9.75
N ALA A 91 0.58 -14.54 -9.63
CA ALA A 91 1.58 -14.92 -8.64
C ALA A 91 2.99 -14.46 -9.05
N ASN A 92 3.31 -14.46 -10.35
CA ASN A 92 4.59 -13.94 -10.85
C ASN A 92 4.75 -12.46 -10.50
N ALA A 93 3.66 -11.67 -10.48
CA ALA A 93 3.70 -10.29 -10.01
C ALA A 93 4.08 -10.18 -8.52
N VAL A 94 3.55 -11.06 -7.66
CA VAL A 94 3.94 -11.13 -6.25
C VAL A 94 5.42 -11.43 -6.12
N VAL A 95 5.91 -12.45 -6.82
CA VAL A 95 7.33 -12.83 -6.80
C VAL A 95 8.23 -11.67 -7.22
N ARG A 96 7.91 -10.96 -8.32
CA ARG A 96 8.69 -9.80 -8.78
C ARG A 96 8.69 -8.65 -7.77
N LEU A 97 7.54 -8.36 -7.15
CA LEU A 97 7.42 -7.32 -6.14
C LEU A 97 8.15 -7.70 -4.85
N SER A 98 8.15 -8.97 -4.45
CA SER A 98 8.80 -9.47 -3.24
C SER A 98 10.31 -9.61 -3.33
N ARG A 99 10.94 -9.39 -4.50
CA ARG A 99 12.42 -9.43 -4.65
C ARG A 99 13.18 -8.46 -3.75
N ILE A 100 12.50 -7.45 -3.18
CA ILE A 100 13.12 -6.53 -2.20
C ILE A 100 13.12 -7.10 -0.78
N THR A 101 12.31 -8.13 -0.52
CA THR A 101 12.13 -8.72 0.80
C THR A 101 13.25 -9.72 1.06
N PRO A 102 14.04 -9.54 2.14
CA PRO A 102 15.08 -10.49 2.51
C PRO A 102 14.51 -11.89 2.79
N GLU A 103 15.16 -12.90 2.21
CA GLU A 103 14.84 -14.31 2.45
C GLU A 103 15.24 -14.74 3.87
N ASN A 104 14.51 -15.69 4.46
CA ASN A 104 14.79 -16.28 5.78
C ASN A 104 14.86 -15.32 6.98
N ASN A 105 14.32 -14.09 6.85
CA ASN A 105 14.36 -13.06 7.89
C ASN A 105 13.01 -12.86 8.59
N ASN A 106 12.16 -13.89 8.64
CA ASN A 106 10.85 -13.87 9.31
C ASN A 106 9.89 -12.77 8.78
N TYR A 107 10.03 -12.40 7.51
CA TYR A 107 9.09 -11.49 6.84
C TYR A 107 7.78 -12.21 6.53
N ARG A 108 6.69 -11.43 6.55
CA ARG A 108 5.33 -11.87 6.27
C ARG A 108 4.73 -11.05 5.14
N LEU A 109 4.19 -11.72 4.14
CA LEU A 109 3.47 -11.08 3.04
C LEU A 109 1.97 -11.35 3.10
N TYR A 110 1.20 -10.29 2.89
CA TYR A 110 -0.25 -10.34 2.86
C TYR A 110 -0.75 -9.94 1.48
N PHE A 111 -1.71 -10.66 0.92
CA PHE A 111 -2.22 -10.34 -0.43
C PHE A 111 -3.69 -10.71 -0.62
N ASP A 112 -4.36 -10.02 -1.55
CA ASP A 112 -5.77 -10.29 -1.88
C ASP A 112 -5.95 -11.57 -2.72
N ASN A 113 -7.19 -12.04 -2.79
CA ASN A 113 -7.65 -13.21 -3.53
C ASN A 113 -7.30 -13.23 -5.01
N TYR A 114 -6.96 -12.08 -5.62
CA TYR A 114 -6.47 -12.05 -6.99
C TYR A 114 -5.13 -12.80 -7.11
N TYR A 115 -4.25 -12.62 -6.14
CA TYR A 115 -2.88 -13.12 -6.13
C TYR A 115 -2.75 -14.52 -5.49
N THR A 116 -3.55 -14.81 -4.47
CA THR A 116 -3.39 -16.04 -3.66
C THR A 116 -3.59 -17.33 -4.46
N THR A 117 -2.57 -18.20 -4.42
CA THR A 117 -2.58 -19.58 -4.92
C THR A 117 -1.76 -20.48 -4.00
N ILE A 118 -2.05 -21.80 -4.00
CA ILE A 118 -1.28 -22.78 -3.22
C ILE A 118 0.20 -22.82 -3.65
N PRO A 119 0.54 -22.86 -4.96
CA PRO A 119 1.94 -22.86 -5.39
C PRO A 119 2.71 -21.61 -4.96
N LEU A 120 2.06 -20.42 -4.98
CA LEU A 120 2.68 -19.18 -4.51
C LEU A 120 3.05 -19.27 -3.03
N ILE A 121 2.13 -19.74 -2.18
CA ILE A 121 2.40 -19.85 -0.74
C ILE A 121 3.56 -20.79 -0.46
N SER A 122 3.60 -21.93 -1.13
CA SER A 122 4.69 -22.90 -0.99
C SER A 122 6.03 -22.34 -1.48
N TYR A 123 6.03 -21.63 -2.62
CA TYR A 123 7.24 -20.99 -3.14
C TYR A 123 7.76 -19.89 -2.19
N MET A 124 6.89 -19.03 -1.65
CA MET A 124 7.33 -18.01 -0.70
C MET A 124 7.86 -18.65 0.60
N ALA A 125 7.26 -19.76 1.05
CA ALA A 125 7.73 -20.49 2.21
C ALA A 125 9.13 -21.11 1.98
N SER A 126 9.44 -21.60 0.78
CA SER A 126 10.79 -22.09 0.46
C SER A 126 11.85 -20.98 0.44
N LYS A 127 11.43 -19.72 0.26
CA LYS A 127 12.27 -18.52 0.45
C LYS A 127 12.31 -18.04 1.90
N GLY A 128 11.72 -18.78 2.85
CA GLY A 128 11.63 -18.39 4.25
C GLY A 128 10.71 -17.20 4.51
N ILE A 129 9.79 -16.91 3.59
CA ILE A 129 8.83 -15.81 3.68
C ILE A 129 7.44 -16.38 4.00
N GLN A 130 6.90 -15.96 5.13
CA GLN A 130 5.57 -16.36 5.57
C GLN A 130 4.50 -15.60 4.79
N THR A 131 3.33 -16.20 4.61
CA THR A 131 2.28 -15.64 3.75
C THR A 131 0.89 -15.84 4.32
N LEU A 132 0.01 -14.88 4.05
CA LEU A 132 -1.41 -14.93 4.39
C LEU A 132 -2.24 -14.16 3.36
N GLY A 133 -3.19 -14.84 2.71
CA GLY A 133 -4.06 -14.19 1.74
C GLY A 133 -5.50 -14.66 1.81
N THR A 134 -6.44 -13.82 1.37
CA THR A 134 -7.76 -14.33 1.02
C THR A 134 -7.66 -15.18 -0.22
N VAL A 135 -8.48 -16.22 -0.37
CA VAL A 135 -8.38 -17.15 -1.51
C VAL A 135 -9.77 -17.46 -2.05
N ARG A 136 -9.87 -17.60 -3.37
CA ARG A 136 -11.12 -18.04 -4.01
C ARG A 136 -11.29 -19.54 -3.81
N ARG A 137 -12.49 -20.00 -3.43
CA ARG A 137 -12.75 -21.42 -3.14
C ARG A 137 -12.41 -22.36 -4.31
N ASN A 138 -12.57 -21.90 -5.55
CA ASN A 138 -12.22 -22.69 -6.74
C ASN A 138 -10.70 -22.88 -6.94
N ARG A 139 -9.86 -22.15 -6.20
CA ARG A 139 -8.39 -22.32 -6.18
C ARG A 139 -7.90 -23.25 -5.06
N LEU A 140 -8.81 -23.83 -4.28
CA LEU A 140 -8.52 -24.82 -3.24
C LEU A 140 -9.08 -26.19 -3.67
N PRO A 141 -8.45 -26.87 -4.64
CA PRO A 141 -8.88 -28.20 -5.05
C PRO A 141 -8.81 -29.15 -3.85
N ASN A 142 -9.74 -30.10 -3.77
CA ASN A 142 -9.77 -31.17 -2.76
C ASN A 142 -9.94 -30.71 -1.30
N CYS A 143 -10.16 -29.42 -1.05
CA CYS A 143 -10.41 -28.92 0.30
C CYS A 143 -11.86 -29.23 0.72
N LYS A 144 -12.04 -30.11 1.72
CA LYS A 144 -13.34 -30.63 2.18
C LYS A 144 -14.13 -29.64 3.04
N PHE A 145 -14.18 -28.36 2.66
CA PHE A 145 -15.03 -27.39 3.34
C PHE A 145 -16.51 -27.61 3.02
N PRO A 146 -17.43 -27.36 3.97
CA PRO A 146 -18.86 -27.39 3.68
C PRO A 146 -19.22 -26.44 2.52
N SER A 147 -20.21 -26.81 1.72
CA SER A 147 -20.64 -25.98 0.58
C SER A 147 -21.13 -24.60 1.04
N ASP A 148 -21.06 -23.60 0.16
CA ASP A 148 -21.57 -22.25 0.47
C ASP A 148 -23.06 -22.27 0.86
N LYS A 149 -23.85 -23.22 0.32
CA LYS A 149 -25.25 -23.41 0.71
C LYS A 149 -25.40 -23.80 2.18
N ILE A 150 -24.50 -24.65 2.68
CA ILE A 150 -24.49 -25.08 4.08
C ILE A 150 -23.96 -23.96 4.97
N LEU A 151 -22.81 -23.37 4.62
CA LEU A 151 -22.19 -22.27 5.38
C LEU A 151 -23.08 -21.03 5.49
N ASN A 152 -23.89 -20.73 4.47
CA ASN A 152 -24.82 -19.60 4.52
C ASN A 152 -25.98 -19.78 5.52
N LYS A 153 -26.27 -21.03 5.92
CA LYS A 153 -27.25 -21.34 6.97
C LYS A 153 -26.63 -21.38 8.37
N GLN A 154 -25.30 -21.45 8.47
CA GLN A 154 -24.60 -21.44 9.75
C GLN A 154 -24.63 -20.06 10.40
N PRO A 155 -24.54 -19.98 11.75
CA PRO A 155 -24.48 -18.71 12.44
C PRO A 155 -23.23 -17.91 12.07
N ARG A 156 -23.29 -16.58 12.28
CA ARG A 156 -22.12 -15.72 12.12
C ARG A 156 -21.08 -16.08 13.18
N GLY A 157 -19.81 -16.12 12.78
CA GLY A 157 -18.70 -16.55 13.62
C GLY A 157 -18.23 -17.98 13.33
N THR A 158 -19.05 -18.81 12.67
CA THR A 158 -18.67 -20.19 12.34
C THR A 158 -17.42 -20.22 11.45
N ALA A 159 -16.43 -21.00 11.86
CA ALA A 159 -15.18 -21.22 11.13
C ALA A 159 -14.90 -22.71 10.96
N TYR A 160 -14.27 -23.08 9.85
CA TYR A 160 -13.68 -24.40 9.65
C TYR A 160 -12.25 -24.25 9.18
N GLU A 161 -11.39 -25.14 9.65
CA GLU A 161 -9.96 -25.19 9.32
C GLU A 161 -9.65 -26.50 8.62
N TYR A 162 -8.72 -26.42 7.68
CA TYR A 162 -8.13 -27.57 7.01
C TYR A 162 -6.64 -27.34 6.87
N ILE A 163 -5.85 -28.25 7.43
CA ILE A 163 -4.38 -28.21 7.38
C ILE A 163 -3.92 -29.32 6.44
N THR A 164 -3.02 -28.98 5.53
CA THR A 164 -2.39 -29.93 4.61
C THR A 164 -0.91 -29.61 4.48
N VAL A 165 -0.14 -30.54 3.95
CA VAL A 165 1.22 -30.29 3.49
C VAL A 165 1.22 -30.29 1.96
N PHE A 166 1.92 -29.33 1.35
CA PHE A 166 2.12 -29.23 -0.10
C PHE A 166 3.58 -28.84 -0.35
N ASN A 167 4.33 -29.65 -1.09
CA ASN A 167 5.79 -29.50 -1.30
C ASN A 167 6.52 -29.18 0.02
N ASP A 168 6.35 -30.07 1.01
CA ASP A 168 6.94 -29.96 2.36
C ASP A 168 6.58 -28.68 3.15
N THR A 169 5.66 -27.88 2.63
CA THR A 169 5.16 -26.67 3.29
C THR A 169 3.83 -26.97 3.98
N PRO A 170 3.72 -26.80 5.31
CA PRO A 170 2.44 -26.80 6.00
C PRO A 170 1.61 -25.60 5.56
N ILE A 171 0.39 -25.86 5.07
CA ILE A 171 -0.54 -24.85 4.60
C ILE A 171 -1.85 -25.01 5.36
N THR A 172 -2.30 -23.91 5.94
CA THR A 172 -3.57 -23.81 6.65
C THR A 172 -4.58 -23.05 5.79
N SER A 173 -5.70 -23.71 5.50
CA SER A 173 -6.87 -23.09 4.89
C SER A 173 -7.92 -22.86 5.97
N VAL A 174 -8.55 -21.69 5.99
CA VAL A 174 -9.67 -21.40 6.89
C VAL A 174 -10.82 -20.80 6.10
N VAL A 175 -12.03 -21.26 6.38
CA VAL A 175 -13.26 -20.60 5.93
C VAL A 175 -13.99 -20.03 7.13
N TRP A 176 -14.43 -18.77 7.04
CA TRP A 176 -15.15 -18.08 8.11
C TRP A 176 -16.42 -17.43 7.58
N LYS A 177 -17.52 -17.61 8.31
CA LYS A 177 -18.82 -17.04 8.00
C LYS A 177 -19.07 -15.79 8.85
N ASP A 178 -19.08 -14.63 8.20
CA ASP A 178 -19.69 -13.41 8.75
C ASP A 178 -20.96 -13.05 7.94
N ASN A 179 -21.08 -11.82 7.43
CA ASN A 179 -22.13 -11.47 6.48
C ASN A 179 -21.96 -12.27 5.18
N LYS A 180 -20.71 -12.38 4.72
CA LYS A 180 -20.31 -13.22 3.60
C LYS A 180 -19.36 -14.30 4.10
N ILE A 181 -19.21 -15.35 3.29
CA ILE A 181 -18.20 -16.37 3.51
C ILE A 181 -16.88 -15.83 2.97
N VAL A 182 -15.81 -15.96 3.77
CA VAL A 182 -14.44 -15.63 3.36
C VAL A 182 -13.58 -16.86 3.56
N SER A 183 -12.72 -17.14 2.59
CA SER A 183 -11.71 -18.19 2.69
C SER A 183 -10.32 -17.55 2.70
N LEU A 184 -9.43 -18.04 3.56
CA LEU A 184 -8.05 -17.62 3.66
C LEU A 184 -7.11 -18.81 3.55
N LEU A 185 -5.90 -18.52 3.11
CA LEU A 185 -4.82 -19.48 2.97
C LEU A 185 -3.57 -18.87 3.62
N SER A 186 -2.89 -19.64 4.47
CA SER A 186 -1.72 -19.20 5.23
C SER A 186 -0.67 -20.29 5.34
N SER A 187 0.59 -19.89 5.44
CA SER A 187 1.71 -20.77 5.80
C SER A 187 2.08 -20.74 7.30
N TYR A 188 1.45 -19.88 8.12
CA TYR A 188 1.90 -19.68 9.51
C TYR A 188 0.81 -19.49 10.56
N CYS A 189 -0.45 -19.23 10.18
CA CYS A 189 -1.53 -19.01 11.15
C CYS A 189 -2.84 -19.69 10.72
N GLY A 190 -3.70 -19.92 11.72
CA GLY A 190 -4.96 -20.65 11.56
C GLY A 190 -6.06 -20.07 12.45
N ILE A 191 -6.98 -20.93 12.91
CA ILE A 191 -8.12 -20.50 13.71
C ILE A 191 -7.70 -19.97 15.09
N GLN A 192 -6.77 -20.65 15.75
CA GLN A 192 -6.39 -20.33 17.13
C GLN A 192 -5.34 -19.20 17.20
N PRO A 193 -5.36 -18.39 18.29
CA PRO A 193 -6.42 -18.30 19.30
C PRO A 193 -7.69 -17.60 18.78
N ILE A 194 -8.86 -18.14 19.13
CA ILE A 194 -10.15 -17.51 18.83
C ILE A 194 -10.38 -16.30 19.74
N ASP A 195 -10.89 -15.22 19.15
CA ASP A 195 -11.26 -13.99 19.85
C ASP A 195 -12.74 -13.69 19.65
N THR A 196 -13.30 -12.78 20.42
CA THR A 196 -14.69 -12.34 20.26
C THR A 196 -14.75 -10.89 19.82
N ILE A 197 -15.36 -10.64 18.66
CA ILE A 197 -15.50 -9.28 18.11
C ILE A 197 -16.96 -8.82 18.11
N ASN A 198 -17.13 -7.51 18.30
CA ASN A 198 -18.42 -6.85 18.19
C ASN A 198 -18.74 -6.55 16.72
N ARG A 199 -19.87 -7.06 16.23
CA ARG A 199 -20.38 -6.79 14.88
C ARG A 199 -21.80 -6.29 14.93
N PHE A 200 -22.10 -5.25 14.15
CA PHE A 200 -23.48 -4.85 13.94
C PHE A 200 -24.20 -5.88 13.08
N ASP A 201 -25.37 -6.32 13.51
CA ASP A 201 -26.28 -7.14 12.74
C ASP A 201 -27.43 -6.28 12.19
N LYS A 202 -27.53 -6.20 10.86
CA LYS A 202 -28.55 -5.38 10.21
C LYS A 202 -29.96 -5.93 10.40
N LYS A 203 -30.11 -7.26 10.54
CA LYS A 203 -31.41 -7.91 10.70
C LYS A 203 -31.99 -7.62 12.08
N SER A 204 -31.20 -7.83 13.12
CA SER A 204 -31.62 -7.57 14.51
C SER A 204 -31.37 -6.14 15.00
N LYS A 205 -30.76 -5.27 14.17
CA LYS A 205 -30.41 -3.87 14.45
C LYS A 205 -29.62 -3.66 15.75
N ARG A 206 -28.85 -4.66 16.18
CA ARG A 206 -28.05 -4.63 17.41
C ARG A 206 -26.61 -5.05 17.15
N VAL A 207 -25.74 -4.75 18.10
CA VAL A 207 -24.39 -5.29 18.12
C VAL A 207 -24.44 -6.70 18.70
N ILE A 208 -23.89 -7.66 17.98
CA ILE A 208 -23.72 -9.05 18.40
C ILE A 208 -22.23 -9.33 18.60
N LYS A 209 -21.93 -10.21 19.55
CA LYS A 209 -20.60 -10.79 19.74
C LYS A 209 -20.49 -12.03 18.88
N ILE A 210 -19.44 -12.13 18.09
CA ILE A 210 -19.16 -13.31 17.26
C ILE A 210 -17.71 -13.73 17.43
N ASP A 211 -17.47 -15.02 17.27
CA ASP A 211 -16.13 -15.59 17.28
C ASP A 211 -15.38 -15.20 16.01
N CYS A 212 -14.13 -14.80 16.19
CA CYS A 212 -13.22 -14.31 15.17
C CYS A 212 -11.92 -15.12 15.24
N PRO A 213 -11.68 -15.99 14.25
CA PRO A 213 -10.42 -16.70 14.10
C PRO A 213 -9.20 -15.77 14.08
N ASN A 214 -8.06 -16.22 14.59
CA ASN A 214 -6.82 -15.45 14.61
C ASN A 214 -6.39 -15.01 13.20
N ILE A 215 -6.45 -15.93 12.22
CA ILE A 215 -6.15 -15.66 10.82
C ILE A 215 -6.95 -14.47 10.23
N ILE A 216 -8.19 -14.26 10.68
CA ILE A 216 -9.01 -13.12 10.23
C ILE A 216 -8.52 -11.80 10.84
N LYS A 217 -8.10 -11.83 12.11
CA LYS A 217 -7.54 -10.65 12.79
C LYS A 217 -6.23 -10.26 12.13
N GLU A 218 -5.35 -11.22 11.91
CA GLU A 218 -4.03 -11.00 11.34
C GLU A 218 -4.13 -10.45 9.91
N TYR A 219 -4.98 -11.04 9.07
CA TYR A 219 -5.22 -10.51 7.72
C TYR A 219 -5.74 -9.08 7.73
N ASN A 220 -6.77 -8.78 8.53
CA ASN A 220 -7.36 -7.44 8.55
C ASN A 220 -6.41 -6.38 9.13
N ARG A 221 -5.54 -6.77 10.08
CA ARG A 221 -4.52 -5.88 10.63
C ARG A 221 -3.60 -5.39 9.52
N HIS A 222 -3.09 -6.28 8.67
CA HIS A 222 -2.04 -5.92 7.69
C HIS A 222 -2.58 -5.52 6.31
N MET A 223 -3.77 -5.99 5.91
CA MET A 223 -4.42 -5.56 4.67
C MET A 223 -5.23 -4.27 4.81
N GLY A 224 -5.65 -3.88 6.02
CA GLY A 224 -6.41 -2.64 6.21
C GLY A 224 -5.64 -1.36 5.86
N GLY A 225 -4.30 -1.41 5.84
CA GLY A 225 -3.45 -0.29 5.47
C GLY A 225 -3.48 0.04 3.97
N VAL A 226 -3.68 -0.96 3.12
CA VAL A 226 -3.82 -0.80 1.66
C VAL A 226 -4.98 0.14 1.33
N ASP A 227 -6.17 -0.18 1.85
CA ASP A 227 -7.39 0.63 1.68
C ASP A 227 -7.21 2.06 2.19
N LEU A 228 -6.39 2.23 3.23
CA LEU A 228 -6.14 3.53 3.82
C LEU A 228 -5.26 4.39 2.91
N LEU A 229 -4.20 3.85 2.27
CA LEU A 229 -3.43 4.59 1.27
C LEU A 229 -4.35 5.05 0.12
N ASP A 230 -5.13 4.13 -0.44
CA ASP A 230 -6.08 4.41 -1.52
C ASP A 230 -7.00 5.59 -1.14
N SER A 231 -7.48 5.56 0.10
CA SER A 231 -8.29 6.61 0.67
C SER A 231 -7.52 7.93 0.82
N LEU A 232 -6.26 7.91 1.29
CA LEU A 232 -5.42 9.11 1.45
C LEU A 232 -5.09 9.76 0.12
N ILE A 233 -4.68 8.98 -0.88
CA ILE A 233 -4.44 9.43 -2.25
C ILE A 233 -5.74 9.97 -2.85
N GLY A 234 -6.85 9.26 -2.68
CA GLY A 234 -8.16 9.65 -3.20
C GLY A 234 -8.67 11.01 -2.69
N ARG A 235 -8.38 11.36 -1.43
CA ARG A 235 -8.82 12.62 -0.80
C ARG A 235 -8.25 13.86 -1.45
N TYR A 236 -6.96 13.84 -1.79
CA TYR A 236 -6.23 15.02 -2.28
C TYR A 236 -5.66 14.82 -3.69
N LYS A 237 -6.23 13.88 -4.43
CA LYS A 237 -5.77 13.48 -5.77
C LYS A 237 -5.63 14.67 -6.72
N ILE A 238 -4.48 14.76 -7.39
CA ILE A 238 -4.26 15.77 -8.43
C ILE A 238 -5.04 15.38 -9.70
N LYS A 239 -6.07 16.17 -10.02
CA LYS A 239 -6.97 15.93 -11.17
C LYS A 239 -6.65 16.88 -12.32
N MET A 240 -5.73 16.47 -13.20
CA MET A 240 -5.31 17.27 -14.36
C MET A 240 -5.60 16.55 -15.68
N ARG A 241 -6.44 17.13 -16.54
CA ARG A 241 -6.83 16.54 -17.84
C ARG A 241 -5.72 16.64 -18.89
N SER A 242 -5.26 15.52 -19.44
CA SER A 242 -4.20 15.48 -20.47
C SER A 242 -4.55 14.49 -21.57
N LYS A 243 -4.14 14.78 -22.81
CA LYS A 243 -4.19 13.81 -23.93
C LYS A 243 -3.03 12.81 -23.88
N LYS A 244 -1.97 13.11 -23.11
CA LYS A 244 -0.80 12.24 -22.91
C LYS A 244 -1.06 11.31 -21.73
N TRP A 245 -1.17 10.00 -21.97
CA TRP A 245 -1.52 9.00 -20.95
C TRP A 245 -0.57 9.03 -19.74
N TYR A 246 0.74 9.19 -20.00
CA TYR A 246 1.79 9.13 -18.99
C TYR A 246 1.78 10.31 -18.02
N ILE A 247 1.18 11.45 -18.41
CA ILE A 247 0.99 12.61 -17.53
C ILE A 247 0.00 12.28 -16.41
N ARG A 248 -0.99 11.41 -16.66
CA ARG A 248 -1.91 10.96 -15.61
C ARG A 248 -1.18 10.14 -14.55
N ILE A 249 -0.25 9.29 -14.98
CA ILE A 249 0.58 8.48 -14.08
C ILE A 249 1.55 9.37 -13.31
N TRP A 250 2.20 10.33 -13.97
CA TRP A 250 3.06 11.32 -13.30
C TRP A 250 2.38 11.99 -12.10
N TYR A 251 1.17 12.54 -12.28
CA TYR A 251 0.45 13.18 -11.18
C TYR A 251 0.09 12.20 -10.06
N HIS A 252 -0.23 10.95 -10.41
CA HIS A 252 -0.47 9.91 -9.41
C HIS A 252 0.81 9.56 -8.64
N LEU A 253 1.96 9.47 -9.31
CA LEU A 253 3.24 9.21 -8.67
C LEU A 253 3.66 10.34 -7.72
N ILE A 254 3.33 11.60 -8.03
CA ILE A 254 3.47 12.72 -7.08
C ILE A 254 2.59 12.48 -5.84
N ASP A 255 1.32 12.12 -6.03
CA ASP A 255 0.42 11.82 -4.91
C ASP A 255 0.98 10.69 -4.02
N VAL A 256 1.48 9.61 -4.62
CA VAL A 256 2.12 8.49 -3.90
C VAL A 256 3.35 8.97 -3.14
N ALA A 257 4.26 9.71 -3.79
CA ALA A 257 5.48 10.20 -3.14
C ALA A 257 5.20 11.11 -1.95
N ILE A 258 4.21 12.00 -2.07
CA ILE A 258 3.75 12.88 -0.99
C ILE A 258 3.20 12.06 0.19
N VAL A 259 2.34 11.07 -0.09
CA VAL A 259 1.74 10.25 0.97
C VAL A 259 2.79 9.38 1.65
N ASN A 260 3.70 8.76 0.88
CA ASN A 260 4.85 8.04 1.41
C ASN A 260 5.71 8.93 2.33
N ALA A 261 6.04 10.15 1.88
CA ALA A 261 6.81 11.10 2.68
C ALA A 261 6.08 11.51 3.98
N TRP A 262 4.77 11.72 3.92
CA TRP A 262 3.96 12.02 5.11
C TRP A 262 3.92 10.84 6.09
N ILE A 263 3.79 9.60 5.59
CA ILE A 263 3.83 8.41 6.44
C ILE A 263 5.20 8.26 7.09
N LEU A 264 6.28 8.51 6.34
CA LEU A 264 7.64 8.48 6.89
C LEU A 264 7.83 9.54 7.97
N TYR A 265 7.37 10.78 7.76
CA TYR A 265 7.34 11.82 8.80
C TYR A 265 6.66 11.32 10.08
N ARG A 266 5.50 10.67 9.95
CA ARG A 266 4.77 10.14 11.10
C ARG A 266 5.53 9.03 11.82
N ARG A 267 6.19 8.14 11.09
CA ARG A 267 7.04 7.07 11.65
C ARG A 267 8.19 7.68 12.45
N VAL A 268 8.91 8.63 11.86
CA VAL A 268 10.05 9.32 12.50
C VAL A 268 9.60 10.05 13.77
N GLU A 269 8.46 10.76 13.76
CA GLU A 269 7.95 11.41 14.97
C GLU A 269 7.67 10.39 16.09
N MET A 270 7.04 9.25 15.75
CA MET A 270 6.74 8.19 16.72
C MET A 270 8.00 7.53 17.29
N GLU A 271 9.04 7.30 16.48
CA GLU A 271 10.35 6.79 16.94
C GLU A 271 11.01 7.72 17.95
N HIS A 272 10.81 9.04 17.81
CA HIS A 272 11.29 10.05 18.76
C HIS A 272 10.34 10.22 19.97
N GLY A 273 9.33 9.37 20.13
CA GLY A 273 8.32 9.49 21.19
C GLY A 273 7.40 10.71 21.05
N ARG A 274 7.37 11.34 19.88
CA ARG A 274 6.55 12.52 19.58
C ARG A 274 5.30 12.11 18.82
N LYS A 275 4.20 12.82 19.07
CA LYS A 275 2.98 12.64 18.29
C LYS A 275 3.09 13.45 17.01
N ALA A 276 2.91 12.80 15.86
CA ALA A 276 2.80 13.51 14.60
C ALA A 276 1.56 14.43 14.61
N THR A 277 1.78 15.73 14.50
CA THR A 277 0.74 16.76 14.60
C THR A 277 0.28 17.27 13.24
N ILE A 278 1.13 17.19 12.21
CA ILE A 278 0.84 17.74 10.89
C ILE A 278 -0.11 16.81 10.13
N SER A 279 -1.27 17.33 9.74
CA SER A 279 -2.24 16.61 8.91
C SER A 279 -1.70 16.39 7.49
N LEU A 280 -2.20 15.40 6.76
CA LEU A 280 -1.78 15.18 5.37
C LEU A 280 -2.05 16.42 4.49
N PHE A 281 -3.13 17.16 4.76
CA PHE A 281 -3.43 18.39 4.04
C PHE A 281 -2.38 19.47 4.31
N ASP A 282 -2.07 19.73 5.58
CA ASP A 282 -1.09 20.75 5.96
C ASP A 282 0.31 20.40 5.44
N PHE A 283 0.70 19.12 5.56
CA PHE A 283 1.96 18.62 5.03
C PHE A 283 2.08 18.88 3.51
N ARG A 284 0.99 18.64 2.76
CA ARG A 284 0.95 18.94 1.32
C ARG A 284 1.09 20.42 1.01
N VAL A 285 0.46 21.28 1.79
CA VAL A 285 0.56 22.74 1.64
C VAL A 285 2.00 23.20 1.91
N GLU A 286 2.64 22.67 2.95
CA GLU A 286 4.02 22.98 3.30
C GLU A 286 5.02 22.52 2.24
N VAL A 287 4.86 21.29 1.72
CA VAL A 287 5.68 20.78 0.60
C VAL A 287 5.52 21.69 -0.62
N ALA A 288 4.29 22.05 -0.98
CA ALA A 288 4.03 22.93 -2.11
C ALA A 288 4.67 24.32 -1.92
N ALA A 289 4.49 24.93 -0.73
CA ALA A 289 5.06 26.23 -0.41
C ALA A 289 6.59 26.22 -0.42
N SER A 290 7.19 25.15 0.11
CA SER A 290 8.65 24.98 0.14
C SER A 290 9.21 24.86 -1.28
N LEU A 291 8.61 24.00 -2.12
CA LEU A 291 9.03 23.80 -3.51
C LEU A 291 8.86 25.07 -4.37
N THR A 292 7.88 25.92 -4.10
CA THR A 292 7.74 27.19 -4.83
C THR A 292 8.82 28.21 -4.52
N LYS A 293 9.50 28.08 -3.37
CA LYS A 293 10.61 28.95 -2.97
C LYS A 293 11.98 28.43 -3.43
N VAL A 294 12.06 27.15 -3.79
CA VAL A 294 13.30 26.56 -4.32
C VAL A 294 13.64 27.24 -5.65
N GLY A 295 14.82 27.86 -5.70
CA GLY A 295 15.28 28.58 -6.88
C GLY A 295 14.75 30.01 -7.03
N GLU A 296 14.05 30.56 -6.03
CA GLU A 296 13.81 32.01 -5.97
C GLU A 296 15.15 32.72 -5.73
N VAL A 297 15.74 33.25 -6.79
CA VAL A 297 16.72 34.33 -6.65
C VAL A 297 15.94 35.54 -6.15
N ILE A 298 16.18 35.92 -4.89
CA ILE A 298 15.69 37.20 -4.36
C ILE A 298 16.41 38.30 -5.14
N THR A 299 15.87 38.66 -6.30
CA THR A 299 16.23 39.91 -6.95
C THR A 299 15.58 41.01 -6.11
N PRO A 300 16.35 41.97 -5.59
CA PRO A 300 15.77 43.04 -4.77
C PRO A 300 14.67 43.71 -5.58
N LYS A 301 13.44 43.69 -5.06
CA LYS A 301 12.32 44.40 -5.67
C LYS A 301 12.71 45.87 -5.73
N ARG A 302 12.80 46.46 -6.93
CA ARG A 302 12.85 47.92 -7.07
C ARG A 302 11.53 48.48 -6.54
N GLY A 303 11.58 49.10 -5.37
CA GLY A 303 10.44 49.70 -4.69
C GLY A 303 10.71 49.90 -3.20
N ARG A 304 9.91 50.77 -2.57
CA ARG A 304 10.02 51.12 -1.14
C ARG A 304 9.95 49.86 -0.26
N PRO A 305 10.86 49.66 0.71
CA PRO A 305 10.83 48.49 1.58
C PRO A 305 9.49 48.39 2.33
N SER A 306 8.89 47.19 2.33
CA SER A 306 7.80 46.87 3.24
C SER A 306 8.38 46.57 4.63
N SER A 307 7.77 47.10 5.69
CA SER A 307 8.21 46.94 7.08
C SER A 307 7.91 45.56 7.69
N ALA A 308 7.24 44.66 6.97
CA ALA A 308 6.90 43.33 7.45
C ALA A 308 8.00 42.31 7.10
N SER A 309 8.41 41.50 8.09
CA SER A 309 9.38 40.44 7.85
C SER A 309 8.79 39.35 6.93
N SER A 310 9.64 38.68 6.16
CA SER A 310 9.22 37.58 5.27
C SER A 310 8.56 36.41 6.02
N SER A 311 8.92 36.21 7.29
CA SER A 311 8.29 35.24 8.19
C SER A 311 6.86 35.62 8.58
N GLN A 312 6.59 36.90 8.86
CA GLN A 312 5.25 37.39 9.19
C GLN A 312 4.29 37.31 8.00
N LEU A 313 4.78 37.55 6.78
CA LEU A 313 3.97 37.39 5.56
C LEU A 313 3.62 35.92 5.29
N LEU A 314 4.53 34.99 5.61
CA LEU A 314 4.33 33.55 5.47
C LEU A 314 3.26 33.01 6.42
N GLU A 315 3.33 33.38 7.70
CA GLU A 315 2.31 33.01 8.69
C GLU A 315 0.93 33.53 8.26
N LYS A 316 0.87 34.77 7.78
CA LYS A 316 -0.38 35.38 7.30
C LYS A 316 -0.95 34.68 6.07
N GLU A 317 -0.11 34.25 5.13
CA GLU A 317 -0.55 33.52 3.93
C GLU A 317 -1.00 32.08 4.23
N ILE A 318 -0.31 31.40 5.15
CA ILE A 318 -0.71 30.07 5.66
C ILE A 318 -2.06 30.18 6.38
N GLU A 319 -2.23 31.21 7.22
CA GLU A 319 -3.47 31.43 7.96
C GLU A 319 -4.66 31.78 7.04
N LEU A 320 -4.42 32.57 5.98
CA LEU A 320 -5.42 32.87 4.94
C LEU A 320 -5.84 31.61 4.16
N LYS A 321 -4.91 30.69 3.89
CA LYS A 321 -5.23 29.42 3.21
C LYS A 321 -5.97 28.44 4.12
N ARG A 322 -5.73 28.47 5.44
CA ARG A 322 -6.47 27.70 6.45
C ARG A 322 -7.94 28.13 6.61
N LYS A 323 -8.27 29.40 6.32
CA LYS A 323 -9.63 29.96 6.47
C LYS A 323 -10.60 29.65 5.32
N LYS A 324 -10.21 28.91 4.27
CA LYS A 324 -11.13 28.56 3.16
C LYS A 324 -12.04 27.39 3.55
N PRO A 325 -13.37 27.47 3.31
CA PRO A 325 -14.32 26.45 3.74
C PRO A 325 -14.11 25.12 3.01
N HIS A 326 -14.27 24.02 3.75
CA HIS A 326 -14.20 22.65 3.23
C HIS A 326 -15.32 22.36 2.24
N HIS A 327 -14.99 21.92 1.03
CA HIS A 327 -15.93 21.15 0.22
C HIS A 327 -15.97 19.71 0.74
N ASN A 328 -17.04 19.35 1.46
CA ASN A 328 -17.35 17.98 1.81
C ASN A 328 -17.71 17.17 0.56
N THR A 329 -16.73 16.60 -0.13
CA THR A 329 -17.00 15.53 -1.09
C THR A 329 -17.09 14.21 -0.32
N MET A 330 -18.32 13.72 -0.13
CA MET A 330 -18.56 12.36 0.38
C MET A 330 -17.90 11.32 -0.56
N PRO A 331 -17.28 10.27 -0.01
CA PRO A 331 -16.75 9.18 -0.82
C PRO A 331 -17.88 8.42 -1.53
N PRO A 332 -17.65 7.90 -2.74
CA PRO A 332 -18.64 7.10 -3.45
C PRO A 332 -18.96 5.82 -2.66
N LYS A 333 -20.25 5.63 -2.37
CA LYS A 333 -20.78 4.37 -1.84
C LYS A 333 -20.84 3.36 -3.00
N ASN A 334 -19.94 2.37 -3.01
CA ASN A 334 -20.19 0.98 -3.42
C ASN A 334 -18.89 0.24 -3.77
N LYS A 335 -18.37 -0.54 -2.82
CA LYS A 335 -17.99 -1.95 -2.99
C LYS A 335 -18.30 -2.63 -1.66
N SER A 336 -18.97 -3.78 -1.70
CA SER A 336 -19.48 -4.47 -0.52
C SER A 336 -18.33 -5.04 0.33
N PHE A 337 -17.91 -4.30 1.35
CA PHE A 337 -16.93 -4.73 2.34
C PHE A 337 -17.56 -4.93 3.71
N ILE A 338 -16.95 -5.85 4.47
CA ILE A 338 -17.27 -6.17 5.85
C ILE A 338 -17.06 -4.90 6.68
N HIS A 339 -18.16 -4.29 7.10
CA HIS A 339 -18.17 -3.01 7.78
C HIS A 339 -17.61 -3.19 9.21
N LEU A 340 -16.30 -3.00 9.39
CA LEU A 340 -15.76 -2.44 10.62
C LEU A 340 -15.70 -0.94 10.41
N ARG A 341 -16.37 -0.18 11.29
CA ARG A 341 -16.24 1.28 11.30
C ARG A 341 -14.78 1.61 11.64
N PHE A 342 -14.01 2.05 10.65
CA PHE A 342 -12.65 2.56 10.78
C PHE A 342 -12.63 3.93 11.47
N LYS A 343 -13.10 4.02 12.73
CA LYS A 343 -12.90 5.25 13.52
C LYS A 343 -11.60 5.26 14.32
N ASN A 344 -11.00 4.11 14.64
CA ASN A 344 -9.82 4.04 15.53
C ASN A 344 -8.65 3.19 15.00
N ALA A 345 -8.59 2.86 13.71
CA ALA A 345 -7.50 2.02 13.17
C ALA A 345 -6.10 2.67 13.26
N LEU A 346 -6.05 4.00 13.36
CA LEU A 346 -4.82 4.78 13.55
C LEU A 346 -4.21 4.66 14.96
N ASP A 347 -5.01 4.27 15.96
CA ASP A 347 -4.59 4.13 17.36
C ASP A 347 -4.43 2.66 17.79
N LEU A 348 -4.84 1.70 16.94
CA LEU A 348 -4.93 0.27 17.27
C LEU A 348 -3.75 -0.59 16.80
N MET A 349 -2.69 0.02 16.27
CA MET A 349 -1.43 -0.67 15.99
C MET A 349 -0.34 -0.15 16.93
N PRO A 350 -0.31 -0.59 18.20
CA PRO A 350 0.85 -0.37 19.02
C PRO A 350 2.00 -1.17 18.40
N PHE A 351 2.97 -0.45 17.85
CA PHE A 351 4.33 -0.95 17.69
C PHE A 351 4.78 -1.41 19.07
N ASN A 352 5.17 -2.68 19.22
CA ASN A 352 5.74 -3.20 20.46
C ASN A 352 7.25 -2.93 20.44
N PRO A 353 7.78 -1.97 21.22
CA PRO A 353 9.21 -1.69 21.26
C PRO A 353 10.04 -2.87 21.80
N ALA A 354 9.39 -3.86 22.45
CA ALA A 354 10.05 -4.99 23.08
C ALA A 354 10.57 -6.07 22.10
N GLU A 355 10.22 -6.02 20.80
CA GLU A 355 10.77 -6.95 19.79
C GLU A 355 12.14 -6.51 19.23
N PHE A 356 12.67 -5.36 19.65
CA PHE A 356 14.01 -4.88 19.27
C PHE A 356 14.94 -4.79 20.49
N LYS A 357 15.61 -5.90 20.83
CA LYS A 357 16.90 -5.83 21.54
C LYS A 357 18.00 -5.74 20.50
N ILE A 358 18.44 -4.52 20.21
CA ILE A 358 19.77 -4.32 19.61
C ILE A 358 20.77 -4.65 20.73
N VAL A 359 21.42 -5.81 20.64
CA VAL A 359 22.62 -6.08 21.43
C VAL A 359 23.73 -5.25 20.80
N ILE A 360 24.05 -4.12 21.42
CA ILE A 360 25.27 -3.38 21.10
C ILE A 360 26.40 -4.11 21.84
N GLU A 361 27.06 -5.03 21.14
CA GLU A 361 28.33 -5.60 21.58
C GLU A 361 29.39 -4.51 21.39
N ALA A 362 29.70 -3.80 22.48
CA ALA A 362 30.80 -2.85 22.51
C ALA A 362 32.10 -3.65 22.66
N ASP A 363 32.78 -3.89 21.54
CA ASP A 363 34.17 -4.33 21.52
C ASP A 363 35.05 -3.26 22.18
N ARG A 364 35.29 -3.41 23.49
CA ARG A 364 36.49 -2.90 24.14
C ARG A 364 37.46 -4.06 24.25
N LYS A 365 38.53 -4.00 23.47
CA LYS A 365 39.72 -4.83 23.66
C LYS A 365 40.88 -3.97 24.17
N PRO A 366 41.79 -4.61 24.92
CA PRO A 366 42.28 -4.15 26.22
C PRO A 366 43.35 -3.05 26.18
#